data_AF-A0A4V2EM82-F1
#
_entry.id   AF-A0A4V2EM82-F1
#
_cell.length_a   1.000
_cell.length_b   1.000
_cell.length_c   1.000
_cell.angle_alpha   90.00
_cell.angle_beta   90.00
_cell.angle_gamma   90.00
#
_symmetry.space_group_name_H-M   'P 1'
#
loop_
_entity.id
_entity.type
_entity.pdbx_description
1 polymer ?
#
loop_
_entity_poly.entity_id
_entity_poly.type
_entity_poly.pdbx_seq_one_letter_code
_entity_poly.pdbx_strand_id
1 'polypeptide(L)'
;MLPNSPRWRKLTVGAAATVLAVGAVTYTGSSTSAYADVEVVTDARTASDGKQYWVRNHLVPTAKNSGQRKEWLLVWAGDENIADTLVKDVKNLPGTIGGGLGKIRNALPGPDFLAVIDATKGSPDYGKVVNTATVGPLVENEPHHMQYVWHKGDTIYAGALFAAATYTFDVAALPQLKLKGVSLPTNTLGGSVPDAYWTLKDGTAYGTYMGGPVVPGPYAYANGQVAVGNGFAGSPGALVRFDRTGKVLSQTSAATPQGDNEKLCANLPRLGKPTCANPHGIQAREDLNTLVTSDYAEPRNIILDPVKQPSPYLRRPTVRTWDISDRNNPKLRAVSYLPDGPRADPADPLHSESRAVMETTVTNLPGHKGAFAQTMQGGAVFYTPDITAREPRWVQVFDDGAANKAIHAGNDSNGGGSNGGWIQTSPDDRFLYRAITGRGKGALGPNDPGSTGGVYVLDIRKLLAAGTDFKCRIDTLPESRNGGAESDCPTVAGAAPINPGQPAAGPHWGAYDNFTLGADGFYHETDQPSRLAVSNYFVARSGLDGDHKVNMLNLGRDGKVSLDENFRDEFSGQVGINFNRRSWPHGDFGNAKPHSELFVVADADVK
;
A
#
# COMPACT_ATOMS: atom_id res chain seq x y z
N MET A 1 16.21 35.45 -64.70
CA MET A 1 17.57 35.76 -64.20
C MET A 1 17.49 36.02 -62.70
N LEU A 2 18.15 35.18 -61.90
CA LEU A 2 18.53 35.47 -60.51
C LEU A 2 19.81 36.34 -60.50
N PRO A 3 20.28 36.91 -59.37
CA PRO A 3 19.56 37.59 -58.29
C PRO A 3 20.30 38.89 -57.82
N ASN A 4 19.66 39.72 -56.99
CA ASN A 4 20.28 40.19 -55.73
C ASN A 4 19.23 40.80 -54.77
N SER A 5 19.52 40.62 -53.48
CA SER A 5 18.66 40.65 -52.28
C SER A 5 17.80 41.89 -52.02
N PRO A 6 16.71 41.73 -51.23
CA PRO A 6 16.15 42.82 -50.43
C PRO A 6 16.18 42.55 -48.91
N ARG A 7 16.30 43.66 -48.18
CA ARG A 7 16.05 43.80 -46.74
C ARG A 7 14.59 43.47 -46.36
N TRP A 8 14.42 43.11 -45.08
CA TRP A 8 13.23 43.17 -44.20
C TRP A 8 12.71 41.81 -43.71
N ARG A 9 13.06 41.45 -42.48
CA ARG A 9 12.10 41.19 -41.37
C ARG A 9 12.82 40.84 -40.06
N LYS A 10 12.51 41.65 -39.04
CA LYS A 10 12.27 41.30 -37.63
C LYS A 10 13.47 40.95 -36.72
N LEU A 11 13.97 42.03 -36.11
CA LEU A 11 14.27 42.14 -34.68
C LEU A 11 13.12 41.57 -33.82
N THR A 12 13.41 40.59 -32.95
CA THR A 12 13.13 40.55 -31.50
C THR A 12 13.32 39.12 -30.96
N VAL A 13 14.57 38.72 -30.70
CA VAL A 13 14.91 37.63 -29.78
C VAL A 13 16.21 38.04 -29.10
N GLY A 14 16.16 38.34 -27.80
CA GLY A 14 17.37 38.63 -27.04
C GLY A 14 17.20 39.68 -25.94
N ALA A 15 16.33 39.41 -24.97
CA ALA A 15 16.39 39.96 -23.60
C ALA A 15 15.28 39.35 -22.73
N ALA A 16 15.40 38.07 -22.37
CA ALA A 16 14.59 37.44 -21.32
C ALA A 16 15.34 36.22 -20.73
N ALA A 17 16.61 36.41 -20.41
CA ALA A 17 17.47 35.38 -19.81
C ALA A 17 18.27 35.95 -18.64
N THR A 18 17.60 36.65 -17.73
CA THR A 18 18.12 37.00 -16.39
C THR A 18 16.99 37.58 -15.56
N VAL A 19 16.22 36.73 -14.87
CA VAL A 19 15.56 36.89 -13.55
C VAL A 19 14.70 35.62 -13.38
N LEU A 20 15.33 34.51 -12.99
CA LEU A 20 14.67 33.31 -12.47
C LEU A 20 15.47 32.79 -11.27
N ALA A 21 15.73 33.70 -10.33
CA ALA A 21 16.25 33.38 -9.02
C ALA A 21 15.53 34.26 -8.00
N VAL A 22 15.02 33.61 -6.96
CA VAL A 22 14.35 34.19 -5.79
C VAL A 22 12.92 34.66 -6.03
N GLY A 23 11.99 33.70 -5.97
CA GLY A 23 10.57 33.95 -5.73
C GLY A 23 10.04 32.84 -4.84
N ALA A 24 10.28 32.94 -3.54
CA ALA A 24 9.51 32.18 -2.56
C ALA A 24 8.05 32.62 -2.70
N VAL A 25 7.23 31.82 -3.37
CA VAL A 25 5.79 32.08 -3.47
C VAL A 25 5.18 31.66 -2.13
N THR A 26 5.15 32.59 -1.19
CA THR A 26 4.23 32.51 -0.05
C THR A 26 2.83 32.86 -0.57
N TYR A 27 2.10 31.85 -1.05
CA TYR A 27 0.66 32.00 -1.22
C TYR A 27 0.02 31.94 0.17
N THR A 28 -0.27 33.11 0.74
CA THR A 28 -1.10 33.23 1.93
C THR A 28 -2.56 33.23 1.48
N GLY A 29 -3.10 32.04 1.28
CA GLY A 29 -4.55 31.86 1.21
C GLY A 29 -5.15 32.39 2.51
N SER A 30 -6.21 33.20 2.40
CA SER A 30 -6.92 33.73 3.57
C SER A 30 -7.33 32.59 4.50
N SER A 31 -6.80 32.58 5.72
CA SER A 31 -7.16 31.61 6.75
C SER A 31 -8.65 31.72 7.05
N THR A 32 -9.41 30.69 6.68
CA THR A 32 -10.74 30.46 7.23
C THR A 32 -10.57 29.87 8.64
N SER A 33 -11.52 30.17 9.53
CA SER A 33 -11.44 30.02 10.99
C SER A 33 -11.30 28.58 11.53
N ALA A 34 -11.07 27.56 10.70
CA ALA A 34 -11.05 26.15 11.12
C ALA A 34 -9.75 25.75 11.85
N TYR A 35 -8.62 26.34 11.45
CA TYR A 35 -7.31 26.12 12.07
C TYR A 35 -6.64 27.46 12.38
N ALA A 36 -7.09 28.12 13.45
CA ALA A 36 -6.39 29.27 13.99
C ALA A 36 -5.07 28.82 14.67
N ASP A 37 -4.02 29.63 14.56
CA ASP A 37 -2.76 29.45 15.29
C ASP A 37 -1.96 28.17 14.98
N VAL A 38 -1.92 27.74 13.72
CA VAL A 38 -1.07 26.62 13.27
C VAL A 38 0.41 26.98 13.39
N GLU A 39 1.17 26.15 14.11
CA GLU A 39 2.63 26.26 14.15
C GLU A 39 3.25 25.50 12.98
N VAL A 40 4.13 26.19 12.24
CA VAL A 40 4.80 25.62 11.08
C VAL A 40 6.27 25.33 11.39
N VAL A 41 6.68 24.06 11.25
CA VAL A 41 8.07 23.64 11.44
C VAL A 41 8.54 22.85 10.23
N THR A 42 9.59 23.33 9.56
CA THR A 42 10.18 22.67 8.39
C THR A 42 11.52 22.02 8.75
N ASP A 43 11.71 20.78 8.33
CA ASP A 43 12.99 20.08 8.35
C ASP A 43 13.34 19.65 6.92
N ALA A 44 14.62 19.77 6.53
CA ALA A 44 15.05 19.56 5.15
C ALA A 44 16.37 18.79 5.05
N ARG A 45 16.54 18.03 3.96
CA ARG A 45 17.73 17.24 3.64
C ARG A 45 18.12 17.44 2.18
N THR A 46 19.41 17.46 1.92
CA THR A 46 19.95 17.39 0.56
C THR A 46 19.90 15.95 0.07
N ALA A 47 19.18 15.68 -1.02
CA ALA A 47 19.16 14.35 -1.64
C ALA A 47 20.34 14.14 -2.60
N SER A 48 20.43 12.95 -3.21
CA SER A 48 21.54 12.59 -4.10
C SER A 48 21.63 13.42 -5.38
N ASP A 49 20.57 14.11 -5.77
CA ASP A 49 20.54 15.04 -6.91
C ASP A 49 21.06 16.45 -6.55
N GLY A 50 21.49 16.65 -5.30
CA GLY A 50 21.97 17.94 -4.78
C GLY A 50 20.85 18.93 -4.43
N LYS A 51 19.58 18.57 -4.55
CA LYS A 51 18.44 19.45 -4.22
C LYS A 51 17.96 19.24 -2.79
N GLN A 52 17.30 20.25 -2.26
CA GLN A 52 16.64 20.20 -0.94
C GLN A 52 15.28 19.51 -1.07
N TYR A 53 15.08 18.48 -0.25
CA TYR A 53 13.80 17.84 0.01
C TYR A 53 13.41 18.14 1.45
N TRP A 54 12.13 18.26 1.73
CA TRP A 54 11.67 18.74 3.02
C TRP A 54 10.40 18.05 3.49
N VAL A 55 10.22 18.06 4.80
CA VAL A 55 8.95 17.83 5.48
C VAL A 55 8.58 19.10 6.24
N ARG A 56 7.32 19.55 6.11
CA ARG A 56 6.80 20.73 6.79
C ARG A 56 5.60 20.33 7.62
N ASN A 57 5.76 20.40 8.93
CA ASN A 57 4.73 20.17 9.92
C ASN A 57 3.86 21.41 10.05
N HIS A 58 2.56 21.18 10.23
CA HIS A 58 1.52 22.16 10.45
C HIS A 58 0.73 21.71 11.68
N LEU A 59 1.26 22.07 12.86
CA LEU A 59 0.79 21.59 14.16
C LEU A 59 -0.37 22.46 14.65
N VAL A 60 -1.50 21.83 14.96
CA VAL A 60 -2.64 22.54 15.56
C VAL A 60 -2.40 22.77 17.05
N PRO A 61 -2.96 23.82 17.69
CA PRO A 61 -2.68 24.14 19.10
C PRO A 61 -2.95 23.01 20.11
N THR A 62 -3.99 22.20 19.86
CA THR A 62 -4.34 21.07 20.75
C THR A 62 -3.28 19.97 20.77
N ALA A 63 -2.41 19.90 19.74
CA ALA A 63 -1.30 18.95 19.66
C ALA A 63 -0.31 19.06 20.84
N LYS A 64 -0.26 20.22 21.52
CA LYS A 64 0.71 20.50 22.60
C LYS A 64 0.17 20.23 24.01
N ASN A 65 -1.15 20.10 24.18
CA ASN A 65 -1.80 20.23 25.49
C ASN A 65 -2.59 19.00 25.89
N SER A 66 -1.87 17.94 26.27
CA SER A 66 -2.51 16.87 27.02
C SER A 66 -1.50 16.31 28.01
N GLY A 67 -1.78 16.42 29.31
CA GLY A 67 -0.99 15.78 30.37
C GLY A 67 -1.01 14.23 30.31
N GLN A 68 -1.58 13.65 29.25
CA GLN A 68 -1.61 12.22 28.95
C GLN A 68 -0.65 11.93 27.79
N ARG A 69 0.06 10.79 27.87
CA ARG A 69 0.86 10.26 26.76
C ARG A 69 -0.03 9.90 25.58
N LYS A 70 0.46 10.22 24.38
CA LYS A 70 -0.33 10.10 23.17
C LYS A 70 0.09 8.93 22.32
N GLU A 71 -0.90 8.39 21.65
CA GLU A 71 -0.74 7.45 20.56
C GLU A 71 -1.35 8.06 19.31
N TRP A 72 -0.70 7.80 18.17
CA TRP A 72 -0.99 8.46 16.92
C TRP A 72 -1.27 7.43 15.84
N LEU A 73 -2.21 7.76 14.95
CA LEU A 73 -2.36 7.09 13.67
C LEU A 73 -1.76 8.01 12.60
N LEU A 74 -0.68 7.56 11.99
CA LEU A 74 -0.06 8.24 10.86
C LEU A 74 -0.67 7.69 9.58
N VAL A 75 -1.14 8.57 8.70
CA VAL A 75 -1.77 8.20 7.43
C VAL A 75 -1.05 8.88 6.28
N TRP A 76 -0.49 8.09 5.37
CA TRP A 76 0.18 8.57 4.17
C TRP A 76 -0.85 8.84 3.08
N ALA A 77 -1.00 10.11 2.71
CA ALA A 77 -2.09 10.57 1.87
C ALA A 77 -1.63 11.50 0.75
N GLY A 78 -2.18 11.29 -0.44
CA GLY A 78 -1.93 12.13 -1.60
C GLY A 78 -3.01 13.17 -1.82
N ASP A 79 -2.63 14.35 -2.32
CA ASP A 79 -3.60 15.36 -2.74
C ASP A 79 -4.41 14.88 -3.96
N GLU A 80 -5.65 15.34 -4.10
CA GLU A 80 -6.48 15.04 -5.28
C GLU A 80 -5.96 15.82 -6.50
N ASN A 81 -5.46 15.11 -7.52
CA ASN A 81 -4.75 15.71 -8.64
C ASN A 81 -5.68 16.00 -9.84
N ILE A 82 -5.25 16.88 -10.76
CA ILE A 82 -6.00 17.15 -12.01
C ILE A 82 -6.25 15.86 -12.80
N ALA A 83 -5.28 14.94 -12.81
CA ALA A 83 -5.42 13.65 -13.49
C ALA A 83 -6.56 12.79 -12.94
N ASP A 84 -6.90 12.91 -11.66
CA ASP A 84 -7.97 12.14 -11.01
C ASP A 84 -9.36 12.59 -11.50
N THR A 85 -9.52 13.89 -11.80
CA THR A 85 -10.76 14.44 -12.36
C THR A 85 -10.97 14.09 -13.84
N LEU A 86 -9.88 13.92 -14.60
CA LEU A 86 -9.93 13.65 -16.04
C LEU A 86 -10.20 12.16 -16.35
N VAL A 87 -9.76 11.22 -15.51
CA VAL A 87 -9.96 9.77 -15.76
C VAL A 87 -11.43 9.38 -15.74
N LYS A 88 -12.25 10.00 -14.86
CA LYS A 88 -13.71 9.79 -14.80
C LYS A 88 -14.40 10.22 -16.11
N ASP A 89 -13.88 11.27 -16.77
CA ASP A 89 -14.39 11.77 -18.05
C ASP A 89 -13.87 10.92 -19.24
N VAL A 90 -12.63 10.42 -19.20
CA VAL A 90 -12.01 9.61 -20.28
C VAL A 90 -12.66 8.23 -20.43
N LYS A 91 -13.13 7.59 -19.35
CA LYS A 91 -13.84 6.29 -19.45
C LYS A 91 -15.15 6.36 -20.26
N ASN A 92 -15.69 7.56 -20.50
CA ASN A 92 -16.99 7.77 -21.12
C ASN A 92 -16.96 8.50 -22.49
N LEU A 93 -15.79 8.71 -23.09
CA LEU A 93 -15.67 9.49 -24.34
C LEU A 93 -15.40 8.60 -25.57
N PRO A 94 -16.35 8.46 -26.52
CA PRO A 94 -16.00 8.10 -27.88
C PRO A 94 -15.34 9.31 -28.53
N GLY A 95 -14.05 9.16 -28.84
CA GLY A 95 -13.15 10.07 -29.55
C GLY A 95 -13.69 11.46 -29.90
N THR A 96 -13.44 12.46 -29.03
CA THR A 96 -13.24 13.86 -29.44
C THR A 96 -12.43 14.60 -28.37
N ILE A 97 -11.32 15.19 -28.79
CA ILE A 97 -10.54 16.16 -28.02
C ILE A 97 -11.29 17.49 -28.14
N GLY A 98 -12.17 17.82 -27.19
CA GLY A 98 -12.99 19.03 -27.35
C GLY A 98 -13.77 19.57 -26.15
N GLY A 99 -13.80 18.91 -24.99
CA GLY A 99 -14.58 19.39 -23.85
C GLY A 99 -13.81 19.32 -22.55
N GLY A 100 -13.20 20.42 -22.12
CA GLY A 100 -12.49 20.44 -20.82
C GLY A 100 -11.78 21.74 -20.44
N LEU A 101 -11.63 22.70 -21.36
CA LEU A 101 -10.85 23.92 -21.12
C LEU A 101 -11.44 24.90 -20.07
N GLY A 102 -12.68 24.67 -19.62
CA GLY A 102 -13.34 25.49 -18.58
C GLY A 102 -13.02 25.10 -17.13
N LYS A 103 -12.53 23.87 -16.88
CA LYS A 103 -12.16 23.39 -15.52
C LYS A 103 -10.69 23.68 -15.17
N ILE A 104 -9.90 24.23 -16.10
CA ILE A 104 -8.43 24.40 -16.01
C ILE A 104 -8.05 25.81 -15.56
N ARG A 105 -8.71 26.37 -14.55
CA ARG A 105 -8.29 27.64 -13.95
C ARG A 105 -8.09 27.45 -12.45
N ASN A 106 -6.82 27.32 -12.06
CA ASN A 106 -6.25 27.39 -10.70
C ASN A 106 -5.92 26.10 -9.93
N ALA A 107 -5.80 24.91 -10.55
CA ALA A 107 -5.33 23.73 -9.84
C ALA A 107 -3.80 23.55 -9.99
N LEU A 108 -3.01 24.19 -9.13
CA LEU A 108 -1.67 23.67 -8.86
C LEU A 108 -1.85 22.44 -7.96
N PRO A 109 -1.18 21.30 -8.22
CA PRO A 109 -1.28 20.13 -7.36
C PRO A 109 -0.85 20.51 -5.94
N GLY A 110 -1.64 20.11 -4.95
CA GLY A 110 -1.29 20.25 -3.54
C GLY A 110 -0.15 19.31 -3.15
N PRO A 111 0.46 19.54 -1.99
CA PRO A 111 1.54 18.69 -1.51
C PRO A 111 0.98 17.39 -0.92
N ASP A 112 1.63 16.27 -1.20
CA ASP A 112 1.39 15.02 -0.48
C ASP A 112 1.82 15.14 0.99
N PHE A 113 1.22 14.38 1.91
CA PHE A 113 1.47 14.55 3.34
C PHE A 113 1.20 13.32 4.20
N LEU A 114 1.83 13.30 5.38
CA LEU A 114 1.41 12.46 6.50
C LEU A 114 0.38 13.22 7.34
N ALA A 115 -0.85 12.69 7.43
CA ALA A 115 -1.80 13.13 8.45
C ALA A 115 -1.45 12.44 9.77
N VAL A 116 -1.34 13.21 10.85
CA VAL A 116 -1.17 12.68 12.22
C VAL A 116 -2.49 12.86 12.95
N ILE A 117 -3.13 11.74 13.27
CA ILE A 117 -4.43 11.70 13.94
C ILE A 117 -4.23 11.23 15.38
N ASP A 118 -4.85 11.89 16.35
CA ASP A 118 -4.84 11.42 17.75
C ASP A 118 -5.66 10.12 17.86
N ALA A 119 -4.97 9.01 18.12
CA ALA A 119 -5.54 7.68 18.30
C ALA A 119 -5.66 7.30 19.78
N THR A 120 -5.42 8.24 20.71
CA THR A 120 -5.46 8.00 22.15
C THR A 120 -6.89 7.80 22.63
N LYS A 121 -7.24 6.59 23.04
CA LYS A 121 -8.60 6.29 23.54
C LYS A 121 -8.93 7.15 24.77
N GLY A 122 -10.11 7.77 24.75
CA GLY A 122 -10.58 8.67 25.81
C GLY A 122 -10.01 10.10 25.74
N SER A 123 -9.12 10.40 24.80
CA SER A 123 -8.68 11.77 24.52
C SER A 123 -9.86 12.61 23.99
N PRO A 124 -9.99 13.89 24.39
CA PRO A 124 -10.95 14.82 23.79
C PRO A 124 -10.65 15.12 22.31
N ASP A 125 -9.45 14.77 21.85
CA ASP A 125 -9.00 14.91 20.47
C ASP A 125 -8.97 13.57 19.71
N TYR A 126 -9.48 12.49 20.31
CA TYR A 126 -9.57 11.19 19.64
C TYR A 126 -10.30 11.31 18.30
N GLY A 127 -9.62 10.93 17.21
CA GLY A 127 -10.13 11.10 15.84
C GLY A 127 -9.90 12.47 15.21
N LYS A 128 -9.10 13.37 15.80
CA LYS A 128 -8.78 14.67 15.19
C LYS A 128 -7.41 14.67 14.51
N VAL A 129 -7.32 15.34 13.37
CA VAL A 129 -6.04 15.63 12.72
C VAL A 129 -5.31 16.71 13.51
N VAL A 130 -4.16 16.36 14.09
CA VAL A 130 -3.36 17.29 14.93
C VAL A 130 -2.13 17.85 14.20
N ASN A 131 -1.73 17.22 13.11
CA ASN A 131 -0.65 17.68 12.24
C ASN A 131 -0.91 17.19 10.82
N THR A 132 -0.53 18.02 9.85
CA THR A 132 -0.23 17.55 8.49
C THR A 132 1.22 17.86 8.17
N ALA A 133 2.01 16.82 7.97
CA ALA A 133 3.41 16.91 7.60
C ALA A 133 3.54 16.78 6.08
N THR A 134 3.48 17.90 5.38
CA THR A 134 3.57 17.94 3.91
C THR A 134 5.01 17.69 3.45
N VAL A 135 5.18 17.06 2.29
CA VAL A 135 6.49 16.82 1.69
C VAL A 135 6.70 17.67 0.44
N GLY A 136 7.97 17.89 0.10
CA GLY A 136 8.36 18.48 -1.17
C GLY A 136 9.82 18.24 -1.51
N PRO A 137 10.27 18.66 -2.71
CA PRO A 137 9.52 19.40 -3.73
C PRO A 137 8.71 18.50 -4.69
N LEU A 138 8.74 17.18 -4.54
CA LEU A 138 7.93 16.28 -5.36
C LEU A 138 6.45 16.45 -5.00
N VAL A 139 5.61 16.41 -6.03
CA VAL A 139 4.15 16.49 -5.96
C VAL A 139 3.57 15.39 -6.84
N GLU A 140 2.30 15.06 -6.63
CA GLU A 140 1.63 13.95 -7.32
C GLU A 140 2.40 12.63 -7.17
N ASN A 141 2.98 12.40 -5.98
CA ASN A 141 3.86 11.27 -5.72
C ASN A 141 3.14 9.93 -5.78
N GLU A 142 1.82 9.94 -5.61
CA GLU A 142 1.01 8.78 -5.28
C GLU A 142 1.50 8.09 -4.00
N PRO A 143 1.25 8.71 -2.83
CA PRO A 143 1.42 8.07 -1.54
C PRO A 143 0.77 6.68 -1.51
N HIS A 144 1.59 5.65 -1.30
CA HIS A 144 1.14 4.26 -1.32
C HIS A 144 1.51 3.56 -0.01
N HIS A 145 2.32 2.50 0.03
CA HIS A 145 2.60 1.81 1.31
C HIS A 145 3.69 2.48 2.16
N MET A 146 3.50 2.35 3.47
CA MET A 146 4.56 2.35 4.46
C MET A 146 4.91 0.91 4.87
N GLN A 147 5.73 0.71 5.91
CA GLN A 147 5.81 -0.61 6.54
C GLN A 147 4.48 -1.02 7.20
N TYR A 148 4.33 -2.30 7.57
CA TYR A 148 3.07 -2.84 8.12
C TYR A 148 2.88 -2.63 9.63
N VAL A 149 3.98 -2.47 10.36
CA VAL A 149 4.02 -2.29 11.81
C VAL A 149 5.20 -1.40 12.15
N TRP A 150 5.05 -0.57 13.18
CA TRP A 150 6.12 0.27 13.70
C TRP A 150 6.51 -0.20 15.11
N HIS A 151 7.81 -0.32 15.35
CA HIS A 151 8.37 -0.57 16.68
C HIS A 151 9.14 0.66 17.17
N LYS A 152 9.30 0.77 18.48
CA LYS A 152 10.04 1.88 19.10
C LYS A 152 11.40 2.11 18.42
N GLY A 153 11.65 3.35 17.97
CA GLY A 153 12.90 3.75 17.32
C GLY A 153 13.02 3.42 15.83
N ASP A 154 11.98 2.83 15.22
CA ASP A 154 11.96 2.58 13.78
C ASP A 154 11.91 3.88 12.97
N THR A 155 12.65 3.88 11.86
CA THR A 155 12.42 4.82 10.76
C THR A 155 11.11 4.44 10.05
N ILE A 156 10.29 5.42 9.68
CA ILE A 156 9.18 5.19 8.75
C ILE A 156 9.69 5.30 7.33
N TYR A 157 9.45 4.26 6.51
CA TYR A 157 9.74 4.24 5.08
C TYR A 157 8.42 4.38 4.33
N ALA A 158 8.28 5.41 3.50
CA ALA A 158 7.05 5.70 2.79
C ALA A 158 7.28 5.79 1.28
N GLY A 159 6.57 4.95 0.51
CA GLY A 159 6.65 4.91 -0.94
C GLY A 159 5.90 6.05 -1.61
N ALA A 160 6.55 6.64 -2.61
CA ALA A 160 5.98 7.55 -3.59
C ALA A 160 5.91 6.80 -4.93
N LEU A 161 4.77 6.17 -5.21
CA LEU A 161 4.64 5.13 -6.21
C LEU A 161 4.87 5.66 -7.64
N PHE A 162 4.35 6.84 -7.98
CA PHE A 162 4.54 7.46 -9.30
C PHE A 162 5.90 8.13 -9.45
N ALA A 163 6.36 8.79 -8.39
CA ALA A 163 7.67 9.45 -8.41
C ALA A 163 8.84 8.47 -8.31
N ALA A 164 8.57 7.19 -8.04
CA ALA A 164 9.55 6.14 -7.77
C ALA A 164 10.58 6.55 -6.70
N ALA A 165 10.09 7.21 -5.65
CA ALA A 165 10.89 7.69 -4.53
C ALA A 165 10.47 7.01 -3.21
N THR A 166 11.37 7.01 -2.23
CA THR A 166 11.09 6.55 -0.86
C THR A 166 11.50 7.64 0.11
N TYR A 167 10.54 8.13 0.87
CA TYR A 167 10.79 9.06 1.97
C TYR A 167 11.11 8.28 3.25
N THR A 168 11.99 8.83 4.08
CA THR A 168 12.26 8.29 5.42
C THR A 168 12.02 9.33 6.49
N PHE A 169 11.21 9.00 7.49
CA PHE A 169 10.82 9.91 8.55
C PHE A 169 11.29 9.44 9.92
N ASP A 170 11.61 10.41 10.77
CA ASP A 170 11.82 10.26 12.21
C ASP A 170 10.54 10.72 12.92
N VAL A 171 10.05 9.86 13.81
CA VAL A 171 8.82 10.01 14.58
C VAL A 171 9.04 10.00 16.09
N ALA A 172 10.31 10.07 16.54
CA ALA A 172 10.64 10.06 17.97
C ALA A 172 10.02 11.23 18.77
N ALA A 173 9.66 12.32 18.09
CA ALA A 173 9.11 13.56 18.66
C ALA A 173 7.68 13.86 18.19
N LEU A 174 6.88 12.82 17.90
CA LEU A 174 5.47 13.00 17.52
C LEU A 174 4.72 13.91 18.52
N PRO A 175 3.78 14.75 18.04
CA PRO A 175 3.19 14.73 16.70
C PRO A 175 4.02 15.43 15.61
N GLN A 176 5.21 15.95 15.90
CA GLN A 176 6.12 16.51 14.90
C GLN A 176 6.99 15.42 14.26
N LEU A 177 7.10 15.46 12.93
CA LEU A 177 7.98 14.59 12.14
C LEU A 177 9.24 15.33 11.67
N LYS A 178 10.32 14.59 11.45
CA LYS A 178 11.53 15.07 10.78
C LYS A 178 11.87 14.21 9.57
N LEU A 179 12.52 14.79 8.58
CA LEU A 179 12.95 14.07 7.38
C LEU A 179 14.33 13.48 7.64
N LYS A 180 14.48 12.16 7.57
CA LYS A 180 15.80 11.51 7.67
C LYS A 180 16.52 11.54 6.32
N GLY A 181 15.79 11.34 5.24
CA GLY A 181 16.30 11.38 3.87
C GLY A 181 15.27 10.90 2.85
N VAL A 182 15.68 10.90 1.58
CA VAL A 182 14.86 10.48 0.44
C VAL A 182 15.72 9.67 -0.52
N SER A 183 15.24 8.50 -0.93
CA SER A 183 15.75 7.75 -2.07
C SER A 183 15.01 8.19 -3.33
N LEU A 184 15.75 8.54 -4.38
CA LEU A 184 15.22 8.96 -5.67
C LEU A 184 15.33 7.84 -6.71
N PRO A 185 14.61 7.93 -7.85
CA PRO A 185 14.70 6.94 -8.92
C PRO A 185 16.13 6.69 -9.43
N THR A 186 16.99 7.71 -9.33
CA THR A 186 18.40 7.61 -9.72
C THR A 186 19.23 6.77 -8.74
N ASN A 187 18.73 6.49 -7.53
CA ASN A 187 19.36 5.60 -6.55
C ASN A 187 18.95 4.14 -6.74
N THR A 188 17.79 3.88 -7.37
CA THR A 188 17.23 2.54 -7.58
C THR A 188 17.14 2.18 -9.06
N LEU A 189 18.19 2.41 -9.85
CA LEU A 189 18.12 2.18 -11.31
C LEU A 189 17.70 0.75 -11.73
N GLY A 190 17.91 -0.24 -10.87
CA GLY A 190 17.50 -1.64 -11.09
C GLY A 190 16.07 -1.98 -10.67
N GLY A 191 15.35 -1.06 -10.01
CA GLY A 191 13.97 -1.24 -9.55
C GLY A 191 13.19 0.08 -9.53
N SER A 192 11.99 0.08 -10.10
CA SER A 192 11.07 1.23 -10.13
C SER A 192 9.75 0.89 -9.42
N VAL A 193 8.91 1.90 -9.16
CA VAL A 193 7.59 1.72 -8.52
C VAL A 193 7.71 1.03 -7.15
N PRO A 194 8.18 1.75 -6.11
CA PRO A 194 8.21 1.23 -4.76
C PRO A 194 6.79 0.92 -4.30
N ASP A 195 6.66 -0.19 -3.60
CA ASP A 195 5.39 -0.65 -3.05
C ASP A 195 5.50 -0.75 -1.54
N ALA A 196 5.84 -1.92 -0.97
CA ALA A 196 5.80 -2.20 0.46
C ALA A 196 7.19 -2.28 1.13
N TYR A 197 7.22 -2.17 2.47
CA TYR A 197 8.45 -2.17 3.27
C TYR A 197 8.37 -3.09 4.49
N TRP A 198 9.51 -3.66 4.88
CA TRP A 198 9.69 -4.40 6.12
C TRP A 198 10.97 -3.95 6.84
N THR A 199 10.80 -3.39 8.04
CA THR A 199 11.91 -2.95 8.90
C THR A 199 12.53 -4.14 9.63
N LEU A 200 13.86 -4.18 9.70
CA LEU A 200 14.64 -5.20 10.37
C LEU A 200 15.09 -4.71 11.76
N LYS A 201 15.49 -5.64 12.63
CA LYS A 201 15.98 -5.36 13.99
C LYS A 201 17.20 -4.45 14.04
N ASP A 202 17.99 -4.38 12.97
CA ASP A 202 19.11 -3.44 12.87
C ASP A 202 18.68 -2.01 12.45
N GLY A 203 17.39 -1.79 12.24
CA GLY A 203 16.74 -0.55 11.80
C GLY A 203 16.93 -0.24 10.31
N THR A 204 17.52 -1.15 9.53
CA THR A 204 17.44 -1.10 8.06
C THR A 204 16.10 -1.63 7.59
N ALA A 205 15.76 -1.43 6.32
CA ALA A 205 14.54 -2.00 5.75
C ALA A 205 14.79 -2.64 4.39
N TYR A 206 14.01 -3.67 4.07
CA TYR A 206 13.79 -4.07 2.69
C TYR A 206 12.53 -3.39 2.17
N GLY A 207 12.56 -2.99 0.90
CA GLY A 207 11.40 -2.52 0.14
C GLY A 207 11.25 -3.29 -1.16
N THR A 208 10.01 -3.55 -1.55
CA THR A 208 9.69 -4.11 -2.86
C THR A 208 9.52 -3.01 -3.89
N TYR A 209 10.11 -3.24 -5.05
CA TYR A 209 9.98 -2.38 -6.21
C TYR A 209 9.37 -3.22 -7.31
N MET A 210 8.06 -3.04 -7.54
CA MET A 210 7.28 -3.85 -8.47
C MET A 210 7.81 -3.74 -9.90
N GLY A 211 8.28 -2.55 -10.26
CA GLY A 211 8.77 -2.19 -11.58
C GLY A 211 10.22 -2.58 -11.80
N GLY A 212 10.56 -3.02 -13.01
CA GLY A 212 11.93 -3.35 -13.38
C GLY A 212 12.87 -2.16 -13.61
N PRO A 213 14.08 -2.43 -14.16
CA PRO A 213 15.06 -1.41 -14.45
C PRO A 213 14.49 -0.23 -15.23
N VAL A 214 14.92 0.99 -14.88
CA VAL A 214 14.35 2.24 -15.43
C VAL A 214 14.46 2.28 -16.96
N VAL A 215 15.56 1.78 -17.51
CA VAL A 215 15.82 1.69 -18.96
C VAL A 215 15.63 0.24 -19.44
N PRO A 216 14.96 0.01 -20.59
CA PRO A 216 14.83 -1.33 -21.16
C PRO A 216 16.18 -1.90 -21.60
N GLY A 217 16.35 -3.22 -21.50
CA GLY A 217 17.57 -3.94 -21.83
C GLY A 217 18.26 -4.57 -20.61
N PRO A 218 19.50 -5.06 -20.75
CA PRO A 218 20.24 -5.67 -19.66
C PRO A 218 20.65 -4.62 -18.62
N TYR A 219 20.41 -4.92 -17.35
CA TYR A 219 20.90 -4.16 -16.20
C TYR A 219 21.75 -5.07 -15.31
N ALA A 220 22.96 -4.62 -14.98
CA ALA A 220 23.87 -5.32 -14.09
C ALA A 220 23.72 -4.77 -12.66
N TYR A 221 23.36 -5.65 -11.73
CA TYR A 221 23.25 -5.35 -10.30
C TYR A 221 24.62 -5.48 -9.64
N ALA A 222 24.82 -4.76 -8.53
CA ALA A 222 26.08 -4.76 -7.78
C ALA A 222 26.47 -6.15 -7.23
N ASN A 223 25.49 -7.04 -7.04
CA ASN A 223 25.72 -8.43 -6.62
C ASN A 223 26.12 -9.38 -7.77
N GLY A 224 26.33 -8.85 -8.98
CA GLY A 224 26.73 -9.62 -10.16
C GLY A 224 25.58 -10.22 -10.97
N GLN A 225 24.32 -10.07 -10.53
CA GLN A 225 23.17 -10.46 -11.35
C GLN A 225 23.04 -9.55 -12.58
N VAL A 226 22.60 -10.13 -13.70
CA VAL A 226 22.16 -9.38 -14.86
C VAL A 226 20.74 -9.78 -15.19
N ALA A 227 19.83 -8.80 -15.25
CA ALA A 227 18.44 -9.02 -15.66
C ALA A 227 18.10 -8.15 -16.87
N VAL A 228 17.32 -8.70 -17.80
CA VAL A 228 16.82 -7.94 -18.96
C VAL A 228 15.44 -7.39 -18.61
N GLY A 229 15.35 -6.07 -18.50
CA GLY A 229 14.11 -5.36 -18.19
C GLY A 229 13.40 -4.80 -19.43
N ASN A 230 12.09 -4.61 -19.34
CA ASN A 230 11.30 -3.92 -20.37
C ASN A 230 11.02 -2.44 -20.03
N GLY A 231 11.83 -1.86 -19.13
CA GLY A 231 11.85 -0.43 -18.76
C GLY A 231 11.04 -0.08 -17.50
N PHE A 232 10.97 1.22 -17.18
CA PHE A 232 10.27 1.76 -16.01
C PHE A 232 8.85 1.22 -15.80
N ALA A 233 8.50 0.86 -14.57
CA ALA A 233 7.23 0.22 -14.21
C ALA A 233 6.97 -1.11 -14.92
N GLY A 234 7.99 -1.69 -15.54
CA GLY A 234 7.90 -2.97 -16.24
C GLY A 234 8.30 -4.16 -15.36
N SER A 235 8.89 -5.18 -15.95
CA SER A 235 9.41 -6.38 -15.28
C SER A 235 10.84 -6.66 -15.76
N PRO A 236 11.66 -7.43 -15.01
CA PRO A 236 11.43 -7.92 -13.65
C PRO A 236 11.71 -6.83 -12.61
N GLY A 237 10.86 -6.71 -11.58
CA GLY A 237 11.10 -5.86 -10.42
C GLY A 237 12.23 -6.34 -9.52
N ALA A 238 12.40 -5.67 -8.38
CA ALA A 238 13.55 -5.85 -7.51
C ALA A 238 13.20 -5.77 -6.02
N LEU A 239 14.05 -6.41 -5.21
CA LEU A 239 14.14 -6.18 -3.77
C LEU A 239 15.25 -5.16 -3.51
N VAL A 240 14.96 -4.11 -2.75
CA VAL A 240 15.90 -3.04 -2.44
C VAL A 240 16.08 -2.96 -0.93
N ARG A 241 17.33 -2.80 -0.46
CA ARG A 241 17.61 -2.59 0.97
C ARG A 241 18.02 -1.14 1.21
N PHE A 242 17.52 -0.57 2.29
CA PHE A 242 17.79 0.82 2.71
C PHE A 242 18.39 0.87 4.10
N ASP A 243 19.28 1.83 4.34
CA ASP A 243 19.63 2.21 5.71
C ASP A 243 18.54 3.08 6.36
N ARG A 244 18.77 3.48 7.62
CA ARG A 244 17.86 4.31 8.42
C ARG A 244 17.56 5.70 7.84
N THR A 245 18.29 6.13 6.81
CA THR A 245 18.16 7.44 6.13
C THR A 245 17.62 7.33 4.71
N GLY A 246 17.26 6.12 4.27
CA GLY A 246 16.79 5.86 2.91
C GLY A 246 17.93 5.74 1.89
N LYS A 247 19.19 5.63 2.31
CA LYS A 247 20.28 5.32 1.38
C LYS A 247 20.18 3.86 0.95
N VAL A 248 20.22 3.63 -0.35
CA VAL A 248 20.24 2.29 -0.94
C VAL A 248 21.54 1.57 -0.56
N LEU A 249 21.39 0.41 0.08
CA LEU A 249 22.48 -0.50 0.47
C LEU A 249 22.67 -1.62 -0.55
N SER A 250 21.58 -2.16 -1.10
CA SER A 250 21.62 -3.22 -2.11
C SER A 250 20.37 -3.20 -2.99
N GLN A 251 20.51 -3.71 -4.21
CA GLN A 251 19.41 -3.99 -5.14
C GLN A 251 19.61 -5.41 -5.68
N THR A 252 18.53 -6.18 -5.75
CA THR A 252 18.55 -7.57 -6.21
C THR A 252 17.36 -7.82 -7.09
N SER A 253 17.58 -8.34 -8.31
CA SER A 253 16.47 -8.66 -9.20
C SER A 253 15.64 -9.79 -8.62
N ALA A 254 14.31 -9.68 -8.76
CA ALA A 254 13.39 -10.75 -8.45
C ALA A 254 13.29 -11.80 -9.58
N ALA A 255 13.98 -11.62 -10.71
CA ALA A 255 13.94 -12.57 -11.81
C ALA A 255 14.56 -13.93 -11.48
N THR A 256 14.01 -14.98 -12.09
CA THR A 256 14.66 -16.29 -12.17
C THR A 256 15.59 -16.34 -13.39
N PRO A 257 16.81 -16.93 -13.28
CA PRO A 257 17.73 -17.01 -14.42
C PRO A 257 17.16 -17.76 -15.63
N GLN A 258 16.34 -18.78 -15.40
CA GLN A 258 15.69 -19.60 -16.42
C GLN A 258 14.44 -18.97 -17.04
N GLY A 259 13.89 -17.92 -16.42
CA GLY A 259 12.57 -17.38 -16.77
C GLY A 259 11.42 -18.12 -16.07
N ASP A 260 10.27 -17.46 -16.01
CA ASP A 260 9.05 -17.96 -15.39
C ASP A 260 8.12 -18.61 -16.44
N ASN A 261 6.91 -18.99 -16.05
CA ASN A 261 5.96 -19.67 -16.93
C ASN A 261 5.35 -18.68 -17.95
N GLU A 262 5.70 -18.82 -19.23
CA GLU A 262 5.23 -17.95 -20.32
C GLU A 262 3.69 -17.84 -20.41
N LYS A 263 2.96 -18.91 -20.07
CA LYS A 263 1.49 -18.91 -20.14
C LYS A 263 0.83 -18.12 -19.01
N LEU A 264 1.53 -17.95 -17.89
CA LEU A 264 1.02 -17.31 -16.68
C LEU A 264 1.64 -15.93 -16.43
N CYS A 265 2.73 -15.61 -17.11
CA CYS A 265 3.55 -14.42 -16.86
C CYS A 265 3.71 -13.59 -18.14
N ALA A 266 2.68 -12.84 -18.52
CA ALA A 266 2.77 -11.93 -19.67
C ALA A 266 3.62 -10.69 -19.34
N ASN A 267 4.36 -10.13 -20.29
CA ASN A 267 5.11 -8.87 -20.10
C ASN A 267 4.86 -7.95 -21.29
N LEU A 268 4.74 -6.64 -21.05
CA LEU A 268 4.49 -5.63 -22.08
C LEU A 268 5.42 -4.41 -21.95
N PRO A 269 6.34 -4.20 -22.91
CA PRO A 269 6.71 -5.08 -24.03
C PRO A 269 7.18 -6.47 -23.60
N ARG A 270 7.07 -7.45 -24.50
CA ARG A 270 7.51 -8.82 -24.25
C ARG A 270 9.01 -8.88 -24.01
N LEU A 271 9.42 -9.74 -23.08
CA LEU A 271 10.80 -10.08 -22.80
C LEU A 271 11.19 -11.38 -23.50
N GLY A 272 12.49 -11.57 -23.76
CA GLY A 272 13.00 -12.83 -24.33
C GLY A 272 12.87 -14.02 -23.37
N LYS A 273 12.87 -13.76 -22.06
CA LYS A 273 12.48 -14.71 -21.00
C LYS A 273 11.29 -14.11 -20.26
N PRO A 274 10.12 -14.77 -20.22
CA PRO A 274 8.97 -14.28 -19.47
C PRO A 274 9.30 -14.24 -17.97
N THR A 275 8.66 -13.32 -17.25
CA THR A 275 8.85 -13.20 -15.80
C THR A 275 7.56 -12.74 -15.13
N CYS A 276 7.23 -13.38 -14.02
CA CYS A 276 6.20 -12.94 -13.09
C CYS A 276 6.76 -12.00 -12.02
N ALA A 277 8.05 -11.65 -12.08
CA ALA A 277 8.73 -10.89 -11.04
C ALA A 277 8.25 -9.44 -11.00
N ASN A 278 7.26 -9.17 -10.16
CA ASN A 278 6.74 -7.85 -9.82
C ASN A 278 6.45 -7.84 -8.32
N PRO A 279 7.50 -7.86 -7.48
CA PRO A 279 7.36 -8.06 -6.04
C PRO A 279 6.49 -6.96 -5.43
N HIS A 280 5.57 -7.33 -4.55
CA HIS A 280 4.56 -6.45 -3.93
C HIS A 280 4.62 -6.58 -2.40
N GLY A 281 3.68 -7.29 -1.77
CA GLY A 281 3.70 -7.49 -0.32
C GLY A 281 4.98 -8.17 0.16
N ILE A 282 5.43 -7.82 1.37
CA ILE A 282 6.74 -8.24 1.90
C ILE A 282 6.72 -8.45 3.42
N GLN A 283 7.28 -9.57 3.88
CA GLN A 283 7.59 -9.80 5.30
C GLN A 283 8.85 -10.65 5.48
N ALA A 284 9.55 -10.46 6.61
CA ALA A 284 10.76 -11.21 6.94
C ALA A 284 10.70 -11.90 8.30
N ARG A 285 11.25 -13.11 8.34
CA ARG A 285 11.59 -13.87 9.55
C ARG A 285 13.11 -13.90 9.71
N GLU A 286 13.62 -12.94 10.47
CA GLU A 286 15.05 -12.77 10.66
C GLU A 286 15.70 -13.92 11.43
N ASP A 287 14.96 -14.55 12.35
CA ASP A 287 15.35 -15.77 13.05
C ASP A 287 15.52 -16.97 12.11
N LEU A 288 14.79 -16.97 10.98
CA LEU A 288 14.88 -17.99 9.93
C LEU A 288 15.77 -17.57 8.76
N ASN A 289 16.34 -16.36 8.79
CA ASN A 289 17.02 -15.72 7.67
C ASN A 289 16.23 -15.84 6.35
N THR A 290 14.90 -15.67 6.44
CA THR A 290 14.00 -15.86 5.30
C THR A 290 13.10 -14.64 5.13
N LEU A 291 12.90 -14.23 3.89
CA LEU A 291 11.99 -13.17 3.50
C LEU A 291 11.03 -13.69 2.44
N VAL A 292 9.78 -13.25 2.47
CA VAL A 292 8.74 -13.64 1.53
C VAL A 292 8.23 -12.39 0.83
N THR A 293 8.09 -12.46 -0.49
CA THR A 293 7.39 -11.43 -1.27
C THR A 293 6.33 -12.07 -2.16
N SER A 294 5.15 -11.48 -2.27
CA SER A 294 4.20 -11.82 -3.35
C SER A 294 4.59 -11.12 -4.66
N ASP A 295 4.03 -11.55 -5.78
CA ASP A 295 4.01 -10.77 -7.02
C ASP A 295 2.56 -10.39 -7.37
N TYR A 296 2.29 -9.10 -7.60
CA TYR A 296 0.93 -8.62 -7.85
C TYR A 296 0.62 -8.46 -9.35
N ALA A 297 1.28 -7.52 -10.02
CA ALA A 297 1.04 -7.21 -11.43
C ALA A 297 2.19 -6.41 -12.03
N GLU A 298 2.33 -6.41 -13.36
CA GLU A 298 3.25 -5.49 -14.04
C GLU A 298 2.72 -4.04 -13.95
N PRO A 299 3.36 -3.15 -13.16
CA PRO A 299 2.71 -1.93 -12.67
C PRO A 299 2.38 -0.93 -13.76
N ARG A 300 3.14 -0.89 -14.87
CA ARG A 300 2.88 -0.02 -16.04
C ARG A 300 1.45 -0.10 -16.54
N ASN A 301 0.87 -1.30 -16.51
CA ASN A 301 -0.48 -1.56 -17.00
C ASN A 301 -1.56 -1.14 -15.98
N ILE A 302 -1.17 -0.71 -14.79
CA ILE A 302 -2.05 -0.16 -13.76
C ILE A 302 -1.89 1.36 -13.68
N ILE A 303 -0.65 1.85 -13.69
CA ILE A 303 -0.38 3.26 -13.33
C ILE A 303 -0.21 4.20 -14.54
N LEU A 304 0.14 3.67 -15.73
CA LEU A 304 0.34 4.49 -16.93
C LEU A 304 -0.81 4.37 -17.94
N ASP A 305 -1.38 3.17 -18.12
CA ASP A 305 -2.53 2.93 -19.02
C ASP A 305 -3.51 1.90 -18.42
N PRO A 306 -4.31 2.28 -17.42
CA PRO A 306 -5.26 1.38 -16.76
C PRO A 306 -6.47 1.01 -17.63
N VAL A 307 -6.72 1.76 -18.72
CA VAL A 307 -7.93 1.65 -19.54
C VAL A 307 -7.89 0.41 -20.43
N LYS A 308 -6.69 -0.13 -20.68
CA LYS A 308 -6.49 -1.37 -21.43
C LYS A 308 -5.74 -2.37 -20.55
N GLN A 309 -6.47 -3.31 -19.95
CA GLN A 309 -5.88 -4.52 -19.37
C GLN A 309 -5.89 -5.61 -20.46
N PRO A 310 -4.87 -5.70 -21.34
CA PRO A 310 -4.93 -6.55 -22.52
C PRO A 310 -4.86 -8.05 -22.19
N SER A 311 -4.53 -8.41 -20.95
CA SER A 311 -4.39 -9.80 -20.54
C SER A 311 -4.59 -9.98 -19.03
N PRO A 312 -5.35 -11.00 -18.60
CA PRO A 312 -5.46 -11.37 -17.18
C PRO A 312 -4.13 -11.88 -16.61
N TYR A 313 -3.20 -12.34 -17.45
CA TYR A 313 -1.89 -12.88 -17.07
C TYR A 313 -0.82 -11.80 -16.81
N LEU A 314 -1.20 -10.53 -16.87
CA LEU A 314 -0.39 -9.44 -16.31
C LEU A 314 -0.49 -9.37 -14.78
N ARG A 315 -1.52 -10.00 -14.21
CA ARG A 315 -1.68 -10.21 -12.77
C ARG A 315 -1.06 -11.53 -12.38
N ARG A 316 -0.11 -11.49 -11.46
CA ARG A 316 0.82 -12.58 -11.18
C ARG A 316 0.20 -13.56 -10.17
N PRO A 317 0.47 -14.86 -10.32
CA PRO A 317 0.02 -15.89 -9.38
C PRO A 317 1.18 -16.41 -8.51
N THR A 318 2.21 -15.62 -8.25
CA THR A 318 3.47 -16.13 -7.66
C THR A 318 3.79 -15.52 -6.30
N VAL A 319 4.45 -16.34 -5.47
CA VAL A 319 5.11 -15.94 -4.21
C VAL A 319 6.57 -16.34 -4.30
N ARG A 320 7.46 -15.49 -3.80
CA ARG A 320 8.91 -15.65 -3.81
C ARG A 320 9.44 -15.75 -2.40
N THR A 321 10.39 -16.66 -2.20
CA THR A 321 11.08 -16.86 -0.94
C THR A 321 12.56 -16.56 -1.12
N TRP A 322 13.12 -15.80 -0.20
CA TRP A 322 14.48 -15.27 -0.27
C TRP A 322 15.31 -15.73 0.92
N ASP A 323 16.56 -16.08 0.66
CA ASP A 323 17.62 -16.13 1.65
C ASP A 323 18.05 -14.71 1.98
N ILE A 324 18.02 -14.33 3.25
CA ILE A 324 18.55 -13.04 3.69
C ILE A 324 19.74 -13.18 4.63
N SER A 325 20.34 -14.37 4.79
CA SER A 325 21.50 -14.60 5.67
C SER A 325 22.66 -13.62 5.42
N ASP A 326 22.86 -13.23 4.16
CA ASP A 326 23.58 -12.00 3.80
C ASP A 326 22.58 -10.89 3.47
N ARG A 327 22.41 -9.94 4.40
CA ARG A 327 21.40 -8.89 4.27
C ARG A 327 21.65 -7.96 3.07
N ASN A 328 22.90 -7.78 2.63
CA ASN A 328 23.21 -6.94 1.47
C ASN A 328 23.21 -7.71 0.14
N ASN A 329 22.97 -9.01 0.18
CA ASN A 329 22.89 -9.84 -1.01
C ASN A 329 21.82 -10.93 -0.85
N PRO A 330 20.53 -10.52 -0.74
CA PRO A 330 19.45 -11.48 -0.64
C PRO A 330 19.44 -12.40 -1.88
N LYS A 331 19.18 -13.69 -1.69
CA LYS A 331 19.17 -14.67 -2.79
C LYS A 331 17.78 -15.26 -2.95
N LEU A 332 17.22 -15.18 -4.14
CA LEU A 332 15.97 -15.86 -4.47
C LEU A 332 16.17 -17.37 -4.33
N ARG A 333 15.47 -18.00 -3.38
CA ARG A 333 15.54 -19.45 -3.11
C ARG A 333 14.47 -20.22 -3.89
N ALA A 334 13.23 -19.71 -3.88
CA ALA A 334 12.10 -20.39 -4.49
C ALA A 334 11.11 -19.38 -5.10
N VAL A 335 10.43 -19.82 -6.16
CA VAL A 335 9.26 -19.16 -6.74
C VAL A 335 8.14 -20.19 -6.78
N SER A 336 7.07 -19.92 -6.06
CA SER A 336 5.90 -20.78 -5.95
C SER A 336 4.75 -20.20 -6.75
N TYR A 337 4.09 -21.03 -7.54
CA TYR A 337 2.84 -20.66 -8.22
C TYR A 337 1.69 -21.08 -7.34
N LEU A 338 0.82 -20.14 -6.99
CA LEU A 338 -0.41 -20.45 -6.27
C LEU A 338 -1.33 -21.25 -7.20
N PRO A 339 -1.95 -22.33 -6.71
CA PRO A 339 -2.86 -23.12 -7.52
C PRO A 339 -4.18 -22.38 -7.75
N ASP A 340 -4.83 -22.69 -8.85
CA ASP A 340 -6.24 -22.37 -9.05
C ASP A 340 -7.11 -23.31 -8.20
N GLY A 341 -8.27 -22.83 -7.78
CA GLY A 341 -9.21 -23.54 -6.91
C GLY A 341 -10.50 -23.96 -7.64
N PRO A 342 -11.55 -24.33 -6.89
CA PRO A 342 -12.78 -24.89 -7.44
C PRO A 342 -13.67 -23.91 -8.21
N ARG A 343 -13.42 -22.60 -8.16
CA ARG A 343 -14.12 -21.56 -8.92
C ARG A 343 -13.44 -21.22 -10.25
N ALA A 344 -12.23 -21.70 -10.49
CA ALA A 344 -11.46 -21.33 -11.67
C ALA A 344 -12.22 -21.66 -12.98
N ASP A 345 -12.31 -20.66 -13.84
CA ASP A 345 -12.95 -20.76 -15.15
C ASP A 345 -11.94 -20.33 -16.24
N PRO A 346 -11.57 -21.22 -17.18
CA PRO A 346 -10.70 -20.86 -18.30
C PRO A 346 -11.23 -19.71 -19.17
N ALA A 347 -12.55 -19.45 -19.17
CA ALA A 347 -13.15 -18.33 -19.88
C ALA A 347 -12.98 -16.99 -19.15
N ASP A 348 -12.79 -17.03 -17.82
CA ASP A 348 -12.53 -15.86 -16.97
C ASP A 348 -11.36 -16.11 -16.00
N PRO A 349 -10.14 -16.27 -16.55
CA PRO A 349 -8.97 -16.57 -15.74
C PRO A 349 -8.50 -15.37 -14.91
N LEU A 350 -9.18 -14.22 -14.96
CA LEU A 350 -8.90 -13.06 -14.12
C LEU A 350 -9.34 -13.30 -12.67
N HIS A 351 -10.46 -14.00 -12.48
CA HIS A 351 -11.10 -14.20 -11.18
C HIS A 351 -10.86 -15.59 -10.59
N SER A 352 -9.97 -16.39 -11.21
CA SER A 352 -9.45 -17.61 -10.59
C SER A 352 -8.69 -17.28 -9.30
N GLU A 353 -8.74 -18.21 -8.34
CA GLU A 353 -8.26 -18.03 -6.97
C GLU A 353 -6.81 -17.59 -6.90
N SER A 354 -5.97 -18.02 -7.84
CA SER A 354 -4.53 -17.72 -7.84
C SER A 354 -4.19 -16.27 -8.25
N ARG A 355 -5.15 -15.45 -8.67
CA ARG A 355 -4.86 -14.27 -9.50
C ARG A 355 -4.61 -13.01 -8.71
N ALA A 356 -3.47 -12.39 -9.04
CA ALA A 356 -2.96 -11.15 -8.47
C ALA A 356 -2.69 -11.28 -6.97
N VAL A 357 -1.58 -11.95 -6.68
CA VAL A 357 -1.13 -12.12 -5.30
C VAL A 357 -0.69 -10.77 -4.76
N MET A 358 -1.50 -10.19 -3.89
CA MET A 358 -1.29 -8.82 -3.45
C MET A 358 -0.41 -8.78 -2.22
N GLU A 359 -0.96 -9.14 -1.06
CA GLU A 359 -0.23 -9.11 0.20
C GLU A 359 0.16 -10.50 0.68
N THR A 360 1.23 -10.56 1.47
CA THR A 360 1.70 -11.76 2.16
C THR A 360 2.02 -11.43 3.61
N THR A 361 1.87 -12.42 4.48
CA THR A 361 2.24 -12.30 5.89
C THR A 361 2.84 -13.60 6.40
N VAL A 362 3.75 -13.52 7.35
CA VAL A 362 4.36 -14.68 8.01
C VAL A 362 3.67 -14.96 9.35
N THR A 363 3.74 -16.21 9.79
CA THR A 363 3.57 -16.54 11.21
C THR A 363 4.74 -15.97 12.00
N ASN A 364 4.54 -15.66 13.27
CA ASN A 364 5.43 -14.84 14.10
C ASN A 364 6.11 -15.64 15.23
N LEU A 365 5.42 -16.63 15.81
CA LEU A 365 5.91 -17.33 16.99
C LEU A 365 7.08 -18.28 16.67
N PRO A 366 7.99 -18.51 17.65
CA PRO A 366 9.02 -19.53 17.54
C PRO A 366 8.42 -20.90 17.19
N GLY A 367 9.01 -21.59 16.22
CA GLY A 367 8.53 -22.90 15.76
C GLY A 367 7.45 -22.83 14.68
N HIS A 368 6.69 -21.74 14.59
CA HIS A 368 5.87 -21.49 13.41
C HIS A 368 6.77 -20.95 12.30
N LYS A 369 6.75 -21.63 11.15
CA LYS A 369 7.54 -21.23 9.95
C LYS A 369 6.63 -20.95 8.76
N GLY A 370 5.34 -20.87 8.97
CA GLY A 370 4.37 -20.72 7.90
C GLY A 370 4.25 -19.29 7.41
N ALA A 371 3.61 -19.14 6.25
CA ALA A 371 3.20 -17.87 5.70
C ALA A 371 1.87 -17.99 4.96
N PHE A 372 1.19 -16.85 4.85
CA PHE A 372 -0.04 -16.67 4.11
C PHE A 372 0.18 -15.73 2.93
N ALA A 373 -0.58 -15.93 1.87
CA ALA A 373 -0.64 -15.04 0.72
C ALA A 373 -2.10 -14.84 0.33
N GLN A 374 -2.48 -13.61 0.01
CA GLN A 374 -3.83 -13.30 -0.47
C GLN A 374 -3.83 -12.91 -1.94
N THR A 375 -4.98 -13.13 -2.58
CA THR A 375 -5.21 -12.70 -3.96
C THR A 375 -6.28 -11.63 -4.04
N MET A 376 -6.03 -10.58 -4.81
CA MET A 376 -6.96 -9.46 -4.97
C MET A 376 -8.13 -9.84 -5.86
N GLN A 377 -7.86 -10.17 -7.14
CA GLN A 377 -8.91 -10.58 -8.07
C GLN A 377 -9.37 -12.02 -7.81
N GLY A 378 -8.46 -12.87 -7.34
CA GLY A 378 -8.82 -14.23 -6.96
C GLY A 378 -9.72 -14.31 -5.75
N GLY A 379 -9.55 -13.46 -4.74
CA GLY A 379 -10.38 -13.49 -3.52
C GLY A 379 -10.19 -14.75 -2.68
N ALA A 380 -8.95 -15.18 -2.53
CA ALA A 380 -8.58 -16.38 -1.79
C ALA A 380 -7.37 -16.14 -0.87
N VAL A 381 -7.21 -17.03 0.11
CA VAL A 381 -6.05 -17.08 1.01
C VAL A 381 -5.35 -18.43 0.87
N PHE A 382 -4.04 -18.36 0.69
CA PHE A 382 -3.16 -19.51 0.55
C PHE A 382 -2.23 -19.60 1.75
N TYR A 383 -1.86 -20.81 2.13
CA TYR A 383 -0.95 -21.09 3.24
C TYR A 383 0.16 -22.04 2.83
N THR A 384 1.35 -21.79 3.35
CA THR A 384 2.45 -22.76 3.41
C THR A 384 2.90 -22.93 4.85
N PRO A 385 3.17 -24.16 5.34
CA PRO A 385 3.54 -24.38 6.73
C PRO A 385 5.02 -24.11 7.03
N ASP A 386 5.88 -24.08 5.99
CA ASP A 386 7.31 -23.87 6.15
C ASP A 386 7.92 -23.11 4.96
N ILE A 387 8.20 -21.82 5.17
CA ILE A 387 8.89 -20.95 4.21
C ILE A 387 10.39 -21.27 4.09
N THR A 388 10.95 -22.10 4.97
CA THR A 388 12.36 -22.53 4.90
C THR A 388 12.54 -23.78 4.06
N ALA A 389 11.44 -24.43 3.66
CA ALA A 389 11.47 -25.55 2.74
C ALA A 389 12.11 -25.14 1.39
N ARG A 390 12.83 -26.07 0.76
CA ARG A 390 13.44 -25.85 -0.56
C ARG A 390 12.38 -25.50 -1.62
N GLU A 391 11.22 -26.12 -1.53
CA GLU A 391 10.06 -25.91 -2.38
C GLU A 391 8.83 -25.72 -1.48
N PRO A 392 8.56 -24.50 -1.00
CA PRO A 392 7.40 -24.23 -0.15
C PRO A 392 6.11 -24.60 -0.89
N ARG A 393 5.32 -25.50 -0.29
CA ARG A 393 4.03 -25.90 -0.86
C ARG A 393 2.96 -24.94 -0.40
N TRP A 394 2.28 -24.30 -1.34
CA TRP A 394 1.15 -23.41 -1.09
C TRP A 394 -0.18 -24.11 -1.40
N VAL A 395 -1.14 -23.99 -0.49
CA VAL A 395 -2.48 -24.57 -0.59
C VAL A 395 -3.51 -23.49 -0.31
N GLN A 396 -4.59 -23.43 -1.11
CA GLN A 396 -5.72 -22.57 -0.77
C GLN A 396 -6.40 -23.10 0.49
N VAL A 397 -6.45 -22.30 1.55
CA VAL A 397 -7.04 -22.68 2.85
C VAL A 397 -8.30 -21.87 3.20
N PHE A 398 -8.58 -20.81 2.45
CA PHE A 398 -9.80 -20.01 2.62
C PHE A 398 -10.19 -19.32 1.31
N ASP A 399 -11.49 -19.08 1.13
CA ASP A 399 -12.06 -18.30 0.03
C ASP A 399 -12.99 -17.23 0.61
N ASP A 400 -12.97 -16.03 0.02
CA ASP A 400 -13.75 -14.90 0.51
C ASP A 400 -15.26 -15.12 0.44
N GLY A 401 -15.71 -16.02 -0.45
CA GLY A 401 -17.10 -16.43 -0.52
C GLY A 401 -17.66 -16.93 0.81
N ALA A 402 -16.81 -17.53 1.66
CA ALA A 402 -17.17 -18.01 2.99
C ALA A 402 -17.35 -16.88 4.01
N ALA A 403 -16.69 -15.72 3.84
CA ALA A 403 -16.80 -14.57 4.74
C ALA A 403 -17.89 -13.58 4.30
N ASN A 404 -18.24 -13.52 3.02
CA ASN A 404 -19.10 -12.50 2.44
C ASN A 404 -20.42 -12.26 3.19
N LYS A 405 -21.12 -13.33 3.58
CA LYS A 405 -22.40 -13.20 4.31
C LYS A 405 -22.23 -12.76 5.76
N ALA A 406 -21.09 -13.05 6.38
CA ALA A 406 -20.76 -12.55 7.71
C ALA A 406 -20.45 -11.05 7.68
N ILE A 407 -19.85 -10.55 6.59
CA ILE A 407 -19.62 -9.12 6.37
C ILE A 407 -20.96 -8.40 6.16
N HIS A 408 -21.77 -8.90 5.22
CA HIS A 408 -23.06 -8.31 4.92
C HIS A 408 -24.04 -9.37 4.42
N ALA A 409 -25.19 -9.49 5.08
CA ALA A 409 -26.17 -10.53 4.80
C ALA A 409 -26.69 -10.53 3.34
N GLY A 410 -26.65 -9.36 2.68
CA GLY A 410 -27.05 -9.21 1.28
C GLY A 410 -26.00 -9.64 0.25
N ASN A 411 -24.79 -10.02 0.66
CA ASN A 411 -23.76 -10.50 -0.26
C ASN A 411 -24.07 -11.93 -0.75
N ASP A 412 -23.63 -12.23 -1.97
CA ASP A 412 -23.50 -13.61 -2.42
C ASP A 412 -22.30 -14.32 -1.78
N SER A 413 -22.17 -15.62 -2.02
CA SER A 413 -21.05 -16.42 -1.52
C SER A 413 -19.94 -16.62 -2.56
N ASN A 414 -19.74 -15.69 -3.49
CA ASN A 414 -18.63 -15.77 -4.46
C ASN A 414 -17.47 -14.87 -4.03
N GLY A 415 -16.29 -15.46 -3.80
CA GLY A 415 -15.08 -14.71 -3.44
C GLY A 415 -14.38 -14.05 -4.61
N GLY A 416 -14.60 -14.51 -5.85
CA GLY A 416 -13.94 -13.93 -7.03
C GLY A 416 -14.22 -12.45 -7.15
N GLY A 417 -13.18 -11.65 -7.37
CA GLY A 417 -13.27 -10.19 -7.50
C GLY A 417 -13.59 -9.45 -6.20
N SER A 418 -13.38 -10.05 -5.02
CA SER A 418 -13.55 -9.40 -3.71
C SER A 418 -12.57 -8.24 -3.46
N ASN A 419 -11.48 -8.17 -4.23
CA ASN A 419 -10.45 -7.14 -4.15
C ASN A 419 -9.80 -7.06 -2.75
N GLY A 420 -9.25 -8.19 -2.28
CA GLY A 420 -8.46 -8.23 -1.05
C GLY A 420 -7.22 -7.36 -1.15
N GLY A 421 -7.09 -6.41 -0.22
CA GLY A 421 -6.06 -5.37 -0.25
C GLY A 421 -5.04 -5.45 0.88
N TRP A 422 -5.43 -6.00 2.04
CA TRP A 422 -4.52 -6.17 3.17
C TRP A 422 -4.77 -7.46 3.94
N ILE A 423 -3.68 -8.13 4.34
CA ILE A 423 -3.69 -9.32 5.20
C ILE A 423 -2.56 -9.24 6.23
N GLN A 424 -2.82 -9.55 7.50
CA GLN A 424 -1.81 -9.62 8.55
C GLN A 424 -2.10 -10.75 9.54
N THR A 425 -1.07 -11.53 9.86
CA THR A 425 -1.13 -12.49 10.97
C THR A 425 -1.00 -11.71 12.28
N SER A 426 -1.82 -12.03 13.29
CA SER A 426 -1.67 -11.44 14.62
C SER A 426 -0.29 -11.81 15.20
N PRO A 427 0.35 -10.93 15.99
CA PRO A 427 1.69 -11.21 16.53
C PRO A 427 1.75 -12.50 17.37
N ASP A 428 0.63 -12.88 18.00
CA ASP A 428 0.45 -14.12 18.76
C ASP A 428 -0.01 -15.34 17.93
N ASP A 429 -0.07 -15.20 16.60
CA ASP A 429 -0.43 -16.25 15.63
C ASP A 429 -1.82 -16.89 15.82
N ARG A 430 -2.74 -16.21 16.49
CA ARG A 430 -4.09 -16.73 16.70
C ARG A 430 -5.04 -16.37 15.57
N PHE A 431 -4.83 -15.21 14.97
CA PHE A 431 -5.76 -14.64 14.01
C PHE A 431 -5.05 -14.22 12.72
N LEU A 432 -5.84 -14.18 11.64
CA LEU A 432 -5.45 -13.58 10.36
C LEU A 432 -6.47 -12.47 10.05
N TYR A 433 -6.00 -11.22 10.07
CA TYR A 433 -6.81 -10.05 9.78
C TYR A 433 -6.83 -9.80 8.28
N ARG A 434 -8.00 -9.41 7.74
CA ARG A 434 -8.13 -9.19 6.30
C ARG A 434 -9.09 -8.06 5.95
N ALA A 435 -8.68 -7.20 5.02
CA ALA A 435 -9.46 -6.11 4.45
C ALA A 435 -9.81 -6.40 2.98
N ILE A 436 -11.09 -6.27 2.63
CA ILE A 436 -11.58 -6.41 1.25
C ILE A 436 -12.41 -5.21 0.84
N THR A 437 -12.19 -4.73 -0.39
CA THR A 437 -13.00 -3.64 -0.96
C THR A 437 -14.41 -4.13 -1.30
N GLY A 438 -14.55 -5.42 -1.56
CA GLY A 438 -15.75 -6.02 -2.15
C GLY A 438 -15.71 -5.93 -3.67
N ARG A 439 -16.79 -6.40 -4.28
CA ARG A 439 -16.89 -6.54 -5.74
C ARG A 439 -17.79 -5.49 -6.35
N GLY A 440 -17.34 -4.87 -7.45
CA GLY A 440 -18.14 -3.92 -8.20
C GLY A 440 -19.29 -4.62 -8.95
N LYS A 441 -20.40 -3.91 -9.17
CA LYS A 441 -21.49 -4.40 -10.02
C LYS A 441 -20.96 -4.72 -11.42
N GLY A 442 -21.39 -5.84 -11.98
CA GLY A 442 -21.00 -6.26 -13.32
C GLY A 442 -19.62 -6.92 -13.44
N ALA A 443 -18.87 -7.07 -12.34
CA ALA A 443 -17.47 -7.51 -12.39
C ALA A 443 -17.32 -8.95 -12.91
N LEU A 444 -18.23 -9.86 -12.51
CA LEU A 444 -18.29 -11.24 -13.00
C LEU A 444 -19.26 -11.43 -14.18
N GLY A 445 -19.68 -10.32 -14.81
CA GLY A 445 -20.64 -10.32 -15.92
C GLY A 445 -21.87 -9.45 -15.65
N PRO A 446 -22.71 -9.18 -16.68
CA PRO A 446 -23.71 -8.11 -16.64
C PRO A 446 -24.74 -8.15 -15.50
N ASN A 447 -24.98 -9.34 -14.92
CA ASN A 447 -25.96 -9.56 -13.86
C ASN A 447 -25.33 -9.66 -12.45
N ASP A 448 -24.01 -9.47 -12.31
CA ASP A 448 -23.34 -9.51 -11.01
C ASP A 448 -23.78 -8.33 -10.15
N PRO A 449 -24.44 -8.57 -8.99
CA PRO A 449 -24.90 -7.52 -8.10
C PRO A 449 -23.75 -6.82 -7.37
N GLY A 450 -22.53 -7.36 -7.45
CA GLY A 450 -21.40 -6.94 -6.64
C GLY A 450 -21.52 -7.41 -5.19
N SER A 451 -20.58 -7.00 -4.36
CA SER A 451 -20.56 -7.32 -2.93
C SER A 451 -20.03 -6.16 -2.10
N THR A 452 -20.62 -5.99 -0.91
CA THR A 452 -20.13 -5.11 0.14
C THR A 452 -18.84 -5.67 0.72
N GLY A 453 -17.81 -4.83 0.81
CA GLY A 453 -16.55 -5.17 1.46
C GLY A 453 -16.55 -4.85 2.96
N GLY A 454 -15.41 -5.09 3.60
CA GLY A 454 -15.25 -4.89 5.04
C GLY A 454 -13.96 -5.49 5.56
N VAL A 455 -13.90 -5.63 6.88
CA VAL A 455 -12.83 -6.35 7.57
C VAL A 455 -13.39 -7.65 8.10
N TYR A 456 -12.64 -8.74 7.96
CA TYR A 456 -12.94 -9.98 8.65
C TYR A 456 -11.69 -10.59 9.27
N VAL A 457 -11.89 -11.43 10.27
CA VAL A 457 -10.85 -12.07 11.05
C VAL A 457 -11.03 -13.57 10.98
N LEU A 458 -9.98 -14.30 10.63
CA LEU A 458 -9.96 -15.77 10.66
C LEU A 458 -9.24 -16.24 11.92
N ASP A 459 -9.80 -17.24 12.61
CA ASP A 459 -9.08 -18.04 13.59
C ASP A 459 -8.25 -19.09 12.85
N ILE A 460 -6.92 -19.02 13.00
CA ILE A 460 -5.96 -19.89 12.31
C ILE A 460 -5.30 -20.90 13.24
N ARG A 461 -5.68 -20.95 14.52
CA ARG A 461 -4.97 -21.76 15.54
C ARG A 461 -4.95 -23.24 15.21
N LYS A 462 -6.07 -23.78 14.71
CA LYS A 462 -6.17 -25.20 14.35
C LYS A 462 -5.28 -25.55 13.15
N LEU A 463 -5.24 -24.66 12.16
CA LEU A 463 -4.36 -24.81 11.00
C LEU A 463 -2.90 -24.85 11.43
N LEU A 464 -2.47 -23.88 12.26
CA LEU A 464 -1.08 -23.81 12.73
C LEU A 464 -0.72 -24.98 13.65
N ALA A 465 -1.64 -25.40 14.53
CA ALA A 465 -1.43 -26.55 15.41
C ALA A 465 -1.24 -27.87 14.65
N ALA A 466 -1.81 -28.00 13.45
CA ALA A 466 -1.59 -29.15 12.59
C ALA A 466 -0.19 -29.17 11.93
N GLY A 467 0.55 -28.05 11.97
CA GLY A 467 1.91 -27.93 11.46
C GLY A 467 2.01 -28.32 9.98
N THR A 468 3.05 -29.09 9.63
CA THR A 468 3.24 -29.57 8.25
C THR A 468 2.25 -30.67 7.84
N ASP A 469 1.51 -31.25 8.79
CA ASP A 469 0.56 -32.33 8.57
C ASP A 469 -0.88 -31.87 8.34
N PHE A 470 -1.09 -30.55 8.24
CA PHE A 470 -2.41 -29.96 7.98
C PHE A 470 -3.10 -30.59 6.75
N LYS A 471 -4.43 -30.66 6.80
CA LYS A 471 -5.30 -31.29 5.80
C LYS A 471 -6.13 -30.27 5.05
N CYS A 472 -6.41 -29.13 5.66
CA CYS A 472 -7.21 -28.07 5.08
C CYS A 472 -6.85 -27.77 3.63
N ARG A 473 -7.87 -27.80 2.78
CA ARG A 473 -7.82 -27.35 1.40
C ARG A 473 -9.20 -26.85 1.01
N ILE A 474 -9.27 -25.90 0.10
CA ILE A 474 -10.52 -25.55 -0.57
C ILE A 474 -10.48 -26.19 -1.95
N ASP A 475 -11.18 -27.32 -2.13
CA ASP A 475 -11.14 -28.09 -3.38
C ASP A 475 -12.53 -28.37 -3.98
N THR A 476 -13.59 -27.91 -3.31
CA THR A 476 -14.95 -27.95 -3.85
C THR A 476 -15.64 -26.58 -3.86
N LEU A 477 -16.58 -26.39 -4.78
CA LEU A 477 -17.38 -25.16 -4.85
C LEU A 477 -18.22 -24.90 -3.59
N PRO A 478 -18.77 -25.90 -2.88
CA PRO A 478 -19.38 -25.69 -1.58
C PRO A 478 -18.41 -25.15 -0.53
N GLU A 479 -17.15 -25.59 -0.52
CA GLU A 479 -16.15 -25.09 0.44
C GLU A 479 -15.75 -23.65 0.16
N SER A 480 -15.60 -23.26 -1.10
CA SER A 480 -15.34 -21.84 -1.42
C SER A 480 -16.47 -20.90 -1.01
N ARG A 481 -17.69 -21.43 -0.85
CA ARG A 481 -18.88 -20.68 -0.44
C ARG A 481 -19.13 -20.67 1.06
N ASN A 482 -18.68 -21.70 1.79
CA ASN A 482 -19.10 -21.95 3.17
C ASN A 482 -17.94 -22.18 4.14
N GLY A 483 -16.70 -22.25 3.65
CA GLY A 483 -15.51 -22.65 4.42
C GLY A 483 -15.13 -24.11 4.15
N GLY A 484 -13.85 -24.44 4.37
CA GLY A 484 -13.32 -25.79 4.13
C GLY A 484 -13.94 -26.85 5.04
N ALA A 485 -14.04 -28.09 4.55
CA ALA A 485 -14.66 -29.18 5.29
C ALA A 485 -13.75 -29.76 6.37
N GLU A 486 -12.42 -29.62 6.25
CA GLU A 486 -11.49 -30.15 7.24
C GLU A 486 -11.52 -29.37 8.56
N SER A 487 -11.33 -30.10 9.66
CA SER A 487 -11.43 -29.55 11.02
C SER A 487 -10.35 -28.53 11.37
N ASP A 488 -9.25 -28.50 10.61
CA ASP A 488 -8.13 -27.59 10.77
C ASP A 488 -8.21 -26.38 9.84
N CYS A 489 -9.25 -26.25 9.03
CA CYS A 489 -9.43 -25.06 8.21
C CYS A 489 -9.68 -23.80 9.04
N PRO A 490 -9.17 -22.64 8.60
CA PRO A 490 -9.50 -21.36 9.21
C PRO A 490 -11.00 -21.10 9.25
N THR A 491 -11.47 -20.49 10.34
CA THR A 491 -12.89 -20.15 10.52
C THR A 491 -13.06 -18.65 10.77
N VAL A 492 -14.14 -18.05 10.27
CA VAL A 492 -14.44 -16.64 10.53
C VAL A 492 -14.75 -16.42 12.02
N ALA A 493 -13.88 -15.69 12.71
CA ALA A 493 -14.06 -15.32 14.12
C ALA A 493 -14.89 -14.04 14.28
N GLY A 494 -14.78 -13.12 13.31
CA GLY A 494 -15.50 -11.86 13.30
C GLY A 494 -15.50 -11.23 11.91
N ALA A 495 -16.50 -10.39 11.64
CA ALA A 495 -16.58 -9.58 10.43
C ALA A 495 -17.32 -8.27 10.71
N ALA A 496 -16.89 -7.18 10.08
CA ALA A 496 -17.51 -5.87 10.14
C ALA A 496 -17.54 -5.25 8.74
N PRO A 497 -18.72 -4.86 8.23
CA PRO A 497 -18.80 -4.15 6.96
C PRO A 497 -18.26 -2.73 7.11
N ILE A 498 -17.65 -2.23 6.05
CA ILE A 498 -17.41 -0.79 5.85
C ILE A 498 -18.30 -0.37 4.70
N ASN A 499 -19.05 0.71 4.88
CA ASN A 499 -20.07 1.17 3.93
C ASN A 499 -21.09 0.06 3.57
N PRO A 500 -21.86 -0.44 4.57
CA PRO A 500 -22.76 -1.58 4.37
C PRO A 500 -23.78 -1.32 3.27
N GLY A 501 -23.99 -2.33 2.41
CA GLY A 501 -24.94 -2.27 1.29
C GLY A 501 -24.42 -1.58 0.03
N GLN A 502 -23.19 -1.01 0.06
CA GLN A 502 -22.55 -0.42 -1.10
C GLN A 502 -21.52 -1.40 -1.70
N PRO A 503 -21.69 -1.86 -2.95
CA PRO A 503 -20.70 -2.71 -3.61
C PRO A 503 -19.39 -1.98 -3.87
N ALA A 504 -18.26 -2.67 -3.71
CA ALA A 504 -16.90 -2.13 -3.91
C ALA A 504 -16.58 -0.84 -3.12
N ALA A 505 -17.13 -0.70 -1.91
CA ALA A 505 -16.92 0.46 -1.04
C ALA A 505 -16.22 0.13 0.29
N GLY A 506 -15.76 -1.11 0.46
CA GLY A 506 -15.02 -1.56 1.63
C GLY A 506 -13.55 -1.11 1.62
N PRO A 507 -12.78 -1.44 2.66
CA PRO A 507 -11.38 -1.04 2.78
C PRO A 507 -10.49 -1.73 1.75
N HIS A 508 -9.37 -1.09 1.44
CA HIS A 508 -8.29 -1.67 0.67
C HIS A 508 -7.11 -1.96 1.59
N TRP A 509 -6.68 -0.99 2.39
CA TRP A 509 -5.56 -1.15 3.31
C TRP A 509 -6.02 -1.32 4.78
N GLY A 510 -5.08 -1.72 5.63
CA GLY A 510 -5.27 -1.76 7.07
C GLY A 510 -3.98 -1.69 7.87
N ALA A 511 -4.12 -1.47 9.18
CA ALA A 511 -3.06 -1.60 10.17
C ALA A 511 -3.64 -2.12 11.48
N TYR A 512 -2.88 -2.96 12.19
CA TYR A 512 -3.23 -3.33 13.55
C TYR A 512 -2.48 -2.46 14.56
N ASP A 513 -3.13 -2.21 15.68
CA ASP A 513 -2.56 -1.49 16.81
C ASP A 513 -1.74 -2.44 17.68
N ASN A 514 -0.42 -2.27 17.68
CA ASN A 514 0.53 -3.04 18.48
C ASN A 514 0.88 -2.39 19.81
N PHE A 515 0.10 -1.40 20.29
CA PHE A 515 0.36 -0.71 21.55
C PHE A 515 -0.76 -0.90 22.57
N THR A 516 -0.39 -0.83 23.85
CA THR A 516 -1.35 -0.78 24.94
C THR A 516 -0.83 0.13 26.05
N LEU A 517 -1.71 0.92 26.66
CA LEU A 517 -1.34 1.79 27.78
C LEU A 517 -1.23 0.97 29.06
N GLY A 518 -0.03 0.91 29.63
CA GLY A 518 0.28 0.22 30.87
C GLY A 518 -0.19 1.00 32.11
N ALA A 519 -0.28 0.30 33.24
CA ALA A 519 -0.60 0.91 34.53
C ALA A 519 0.48 1.89 35.03
N ASP A 520 1.70 1.82 34.47
CA ASP A 520 2.78 2.78 34.72
C ASP A 520 2.63 4.08 33.90
N GLY A 521 1.57 4.16 33.09
CA GLY A 521 1.23 5.30 32.26
C GLY A 521 2.04 5.42 30.98
N PHE A 522 2.84 4.42 30.60
CA PHE A 522 3.56 4.33 29.32
C PHE A 522 2.86 3.38 28.36
N TYR A 523 3.06 3.55 27.05
CA TYR A 523 2.67 2.54 26.08
C TYR A 523 3.68 1.40 26.07
N HIS A 524 3.18 0.19 25.89
CA HIS A 524 3.96 -1.04 25.76
C HIS A 524 3.54 -1.72 24.47
N GLU A 525 4.51 -2.31 23.77
CA GLU A 525 4.18 -3.17 22.63
C GLU A 525 3.43 -4.41 23.12
N THR A 526 2.37 -4.80 22.41
CA THR A 526 1.52 -5.95 22.73
C THR A 526 1.49 -6.94 21.58
N ASP A 527 1.42 -8.23 21.91
CA ASP A 527 1.22 -9.31 20.94
C ASP A 527 -0.27 -9.55 20.61
N GLN A 528 -1.16 -8.89 21.35
CA GLN A 528 -2.60 -8.99 21.23
C GLN A 528 -3.21 -7.63 20.88
N PRO A 529 -3.23 -7.26 19.59
CA PRO A 529 -3.89 -6.07 19.11
C PRO A 529 -5.35 -5.99 19.56
N SER A 530 -5.80 -4.79 19.89
CA SER A 530 -7.19 -4.53 20.31
C SER A 530 -7.94 -3.60 19.37
N ARG A 531 -7.26 -3.07 18.35
CA ARG A 531 -7.83 -2.19 17.34
C ARG A 531 -7.19 -2.43 15.98
N LEU A 532 -7.96 -2.12 14.94
CA LEU A 532 -7.51 -2.06 13.56
C LEU A 532 -7.88 -0.68 12.99
N ALA A 533 -7.03 -0.10 12.16
CA ALA A 533 -7.39 1.03 11.30
C ALA A 533 -7.47 0.54 9.85
N VAL A 534 -8.38 1.11 9.06
CA VAL A 534 -8.52 0.79 7.63
C VAL A 534 -8.88 2.01 6.79
N SER A 535 -8.42 2.02 5.55
CA SER A 535 -8.74 3.02 4.52
C SER A 535 -9.16 2.32 3.22
N ASN A 536 -9.88 3.02 2.33
CA ASN A 536 -10.50 2.41 1.13
C ASN A 536 -10.02 2.94 -0.21
N TYR A 537 -8.96 3.74 -0.22
CA TYR A 537 -8.28 4.12 -1.45
C TYR A 537 -7.33 3.01 -1.89
N PHE A 538 -7.21 2.78 -3.20
CA PHE A 538 -6.23 1.83 -3.76
C PHE A 538 -5.12 2.54 -4.51
N VAL A 539 -5.37 2.97 -5.73
CA VAL A 539 -4.38 3.69 -6.52
C VAL A 539 -5.12 4.46 -7.58
N ALA A 540 -4.71 5.70 -7.79
CA ALA A 540 -5.19 6.55 -8.84
C ALA A 540 -5.18 5.80 -10.16
N ARG A 541 -6.13 6.16 -11.01
CA ARG A 541 -6.29 5.62 -12.37
C ARG A 541 -6.75 4.15 -12.44
N SER A 542 -6.68 3.34 -11.38
CA SER A 542 -7.27 1.99 -11.36
C SER A 542 -8.80 1.98 -11.45
N GLY A 543 -9.44 3.05 -10.94
CA GLY A 543 -10.89 3.16 -10.80
C GLY A 543 -11.44 2.63 -9.47
N LEU A 544 -10.58 2.13 -8.58
CA LEU A 544 -10.92 1.84 -7.18
C LEU A 544 -10.49 3.05 -6.33
N ASP A 545 -11.43 3.96 -6.11
CA ASP A 545 -11.22 5.27 -5.47
C ASP A 545 -11.63 5.23 -3.98
N GLY A 546 -12.76 4.59 -3.67
CA GLY A 546 -13.32 4.59 -2.32
C GLY A 546 -14.04 5.90 -1.96
N ASP A 547 -14.30 6.09 -0.67
CA ASP A 547 -14.88 7.31 -0.08
C ASP A 547 -13.84 8.16 0.69
N HIS A 548 -12.58 7.74 0.66
CA HIS A 548 -11.43 8.38 1.31
C HIS A 548 -11.60 8.55 2.83
N LYS A 549 -12.30 7.63 3.50
CA LYS A 549 -12.37 7.60 4.96
C LYS A 549 -11.34 6.66 5.57
N VAL A 550 -10.77 7.10 6.69
CA VAL A 550 -10.01 6.24 7.61
C VAL A 550 -10.93 5.84 8.76
N ASN A 551 -11.19 4.55 8.90
CA ASN A 551 -12.07 4.00 9.94
C ASN A 551 -11.24 3.26 10.99
N MET A 552 -11.71 3.31 12.24
CA MET A 552 -11.17 2.52 13.34
C MET A 552 -12.13 1.38 13.67
N LEU A 553 -11.62 0.20 13.96
CA LEU A 553 -12.37 -0.95 14.43
C LEU A 553 -11.85 -1.41 15.78
N ASN A 554 -12.77 -1.78 16.67
CA ASN A 554 -12.47 -2.52 17.89
C ASN A 554 -12.25 -4.00 17.53
N LEU A 555 -11.21 -4.59 18.08
CA LEU A 555 -10.88 -6.02 17.95
C LEU A 555 -10.94 -6.68 19.34
N GLY A 556 -11.87 -7.62 19.49
CA GLY A 556 -12.03 -8.42 20.69
C GLY A 556 -10.98 -9.51 20.80
N ARG A 557 -10.69 -9.96 22.04
CA ARG A 557 -9.77 -11.07 22.29
C ARG A 557 -10.21 -12.40 21.65
N ASP A 558 -11.48 -12.53 21.30
CA ASP A 558 -12.06 -13.68 20.61
C ASP A 558 -12.05 -13.53 19.07
N GLY A 559 -11.46 -12.45 18.55
CA GLY A 559 -11.41 -12.16 17.12
C GLY A 559 -12.64 -11.45 16.56
N LYS A 560 -13.64 -11.14 17.41
CA LYS A 560 -14.78 -10.31 16.97
C LYS A 560 -14.30 -8.91 16.63
N VAL A 561 -14.81 -8.37 15.54
CA VAL A 561 -14.48 -7.03 15.06
C VAL A 561 -15.74 -6.20 14.90
N SER A 562 -15.67 -4.92 15.25
CA SER A 562 -16.78 -3.96 15.11
C SER A 562 -16.25 -2.56 14.88
N LEU A 563 -16.95 -1.75 14.09
CA LEU A 563 -16.60 -0.34 13.87
C LEU A 563 -16.56 0.42 15.21
N ASP A 564 -15.55 1.27 15.40
CA ASP A 564 -15.50 2.19 16.54
C ASP A 564 -16.34 3.44 16.24
N GLU A 565 -17.56 3.47 16.78
CA GLU A 565 -18.48 4.58 16.60
C GLU A 565 -18.05 5.88 17.27
N ASN A 566 -17.00 5.89 18.10
CA ASN A 566 -16.48 7.10 18.74
C ASN A 566 -15.35 7.76 17.95
N PHE A 567 -14.74 7.05 17.00
CA PHE A 567 -13.73 7.61 16.11
C PHE A 567 -14.43 8.39 15.00
N ARG A 568 -14.56 9.71 15.20
CA ARG A 568 -15.41 10.58 14.36
C ARG A 568 -14.64 11.76 13.81
N ASP A 569 -14.95 12.08 12.56
CA ASP A 569 -14.43 13.25 11.86
C ASP A 569 -14.82 14.54 12.58
N GLU A 570 -13.84 15.42 12.75
CA GLU A 570 -13.96 16.63 13.57
C GLU A 570 -14.89 17.70 12.99
N PHE A 571 -15.20 17.64 11.69
CA PHE A 571 -16.04 18.62 11.01
C PHE A 571 -17.46 18.13 10.77
N SER A 572 -17.60 16.87 10.35
CA SER A 572 -18.88 16.26 10.01
C SER A 572 -19.53 15.51 11.17
N GLY A 573 -18.76 15.12 12.19
CA GLY A 573 -19.21 14.26 13.29
C GLY A 573 -19.57 12.83 12.85
N GLN A 574 -19.32 12.47 11.60
CA GLN A 574 -19.56 11.12 11.09
C GLN A 574 -18.48 10.16 11.57
N VAL A 575 -18.81 8.87 11.63
CA VAL A 575 -17.83 7.82 11.93
C VAL A 575 -16.80 7.74 10.81
N GLY A 576 -15.53 7.59 11.21
CA GLY A 576 -14.37 7.61 10.32
C GLY A 576 -13.93 9.03 9.98
N ILE A 577 -12.62 9.23 9.77
CA ILE A 577 -12.03 10.53 9.45
C ILE A 577 -12.10 10.74 7.95
N ASN A 578 -12.78 11.79 7.51
CA ASN A 578 -13.06 12.02 6.10
C ASN A 578 -11.95 12.83 5.44
N PHE A 579 -11.22 12.26 4.48
CA PHE A 579 -10.20 12.99 3.74
C PHE A 579 -10.78 13.77 2.55
N ASN A 580 -12.07 13.60 2.22
CA ASN A 580 -12.79 14.48 1.30
C ASN A 580 -13.25 15.76 2.02
N ARG A 581 -12.28 16.61 2.37
CA ARG A 581 -12.49 17.87 3.11
C ARG A 581 -11.85 19.05 2.39
N ARG A 582 -12.35 20.25 2.65
CA ARG A 582 -11.85 21.48 2.01
C ARG A 582 -10.52 21.96 2.61
N SER A 583 -10.40 21.88 3.93
CA SER A 583 -9.35 22.57 4.69
C SER A 583 -8.55 21.58 5.52
N TRP A 584 -7.25 21.77 5.51
CA TRP A 584 -6.27 21.05 6.31
C TRP A 584 -5.46 22.03 7.17
N PRO A 585 -4.72 21.54 8.20
CA PRO A 585 -3.76 22.38 8.91
C PRO A 585 -2.75 23.09 7.99
N HIS A 586 -2.43 22.50 6.84
CA HIS A 586 -1.54 23.09 5.83
C HIS A 586 -2.23 24.02 4.81
N GLY A 587 -3.55 24.18 4.86
CA GLY A 587 -4.30 25.11 4.00
C GLY A 587 -5.51 24.49 3.29
N ASP A 588 -6.17 25.30 2.46
CA ASP A 588 -7.34 24.93 1.65
C ASP A 588 -6.91 24.20 0.36
N PHE A 589 -6.32 23.02 0.48
CA PHE A 589 -5.88 22.20 -0.65
C PHE A 589 -6.96 21.23 -1.18
N GLY A 590 -8.05 21.03 -0.44
CA GLY A 590 -9.15 20.17 -0.88
C GLY A 590 -8.95 18.70 -0.50
N ASN A 591 -9.55 17.79 -1.27
CA ASN A 591 -9.62 16.39 -0.91
C ASN A 591 -8.24 15.73 -0.94
N ALA A 592 -8.07 14.73 -0.08
CA ALA A 592 -6.89 13.86 -0.09
C ALA A 592 -7.31 12.38 -0.13
N LYS A 593 -6.36 11.52 -0.50
CA LYS A 593 -6.54 10.09 -0.74
C LYS A 593 -5.65 9.31 0.25
N PRO A 594 -6.20 8.81 1.38
CA PRO A 594 -5.45 8.09 2.39
C PRO A 594 -5.19 6.66 1.95
N HIS A 595 -3.92 6.24 1.86
CA HIS A 595 -3.59 4.88 1.40
C HIS A 595 -3.08 3.96 2.50
N SER A 596 -1.97 4.31 3.14
CA SER A 596 -1.35 3.48 4.16
C SER A 596 -1.36 4.16 5.50
N GLU A 597 -1.63 3.39 6.56
CA GLU A 597 -1.66 3.88 7.92
C GLU A 597 -0.81 3.03 8.87
N LEU A 598 -0.34 3.66 9.95
CA LEU A 598 0.51 3.05 10.98
C LEU A 598 0.16 3.62 12.37
N PHE A 599 0.04 2.73 13.37
CA PHE A 599 0.01 3.13 14.77
C PHE A 599 1.44 3.43 15.24
N VAL A 600 1.62 4.59 15.87
CA VAL A 600 2.93 5.08 16.31
C VAL A 600 2.80 5.82 17.63
N VAL A 601 3.77 5.65 18.51
CA VAL A 601 3.89 6.39 19.76
C VAL A 601 5.25 7.08 19.79
N ALA A 602 5.35 8.27 20.39
CA ALA A 602 6.64 8.94 20.54
C ALA A 602 7.61 8.05 21.36
N ASP A 603 8.90 8.02 21.00
CA ASP A 603 9.88 7.12 21.64
C ASP A 603 9.97 7.31 23.17
N ALA A 604 9.77 8.54 23.66
CA ALA A 604 9.77 8.86 25.08
C ALA A 604 8.56 8.30 25.85
N ASP A 605 7.50 7.92 25.13
CA ASP A 605 6.24 7.45 25.67
C ASP A 605 6.05 5.93 25.60
N VAL A 606 6.99 5.21 24.97
CA VAL A 606 7.05 3.74 24.91
C VAL A 606 8.10 3.20 25.88
N LYS A 607 7.81 2.08 26.55
CA LYS A 607 8.78 1.38 27.42
C LYS A 607 9.05 -0.05 27.00
#